data_AF-A0A6J4NQD0-F1
#
_entry.id   AF-A0A6J4NQD0-F1
#
_cell.length_a   1.000
_cell.length_b   1.000
_cell.length_c   1.000
_cell.angle_alpha   90.00
_cell.angle_beta   90.00
_cell.angle_gamma   90.00
#
_symmetry.space_group_name_H-M   'P 1'
#
loop_
_entity.id
_entity.type
_entity.pdbx_description
1 polymer ?
#
loop_
_entity_poly.entity_id
_entity_poly.type
_entity_poly.pdbx_seq_one_letter_code
_entity_poly.pdbx_strand_id
1 'polypeptide(L)'
;MRLRNLPTRLTSGGFIFNSGLEKWDGGPEQAEALHGMAASSFPALNKVSPPTFLKALAAAEMATGALLLAPIVSPVKAGAALTAFSAGLLTMYARTPAMRKPGSIFPSPDGIGVAKDVWMFGIGTGLVLGGLTDDVRDVAKGAKKVVTA
;
A
#
# COMPACT_ATOMS: atom_id res chain seq x y z
N MET A 1 -17.55 5.15 -8.24
CA MET A 1 -16.17 4.92 -8.73
C MET A 1 -15.92 5.83 -9.92
N ARG A 2 -14.75 6.48 -10.04
CA ARG A 2 -14.40 7.24 -11.25
C ARG A 2 -13.50 6.43 -12.16
N LEU A 3 -13.76 6.45 -13.48
CA LEU A 3 -12.98 5.71 -14.47
C LEU A 3 -11.48 6.02 -14.41
N ARG A 4 -11.10 7.27 -14.09
CA ARG A 4 -9.70 7.67 -13.93
C ARG A 4 -8.93 6.92 -12.84
N ASN A 5 -9.62 6.34 -11.87
CA ASN A 5 -8.99 5.58 -10.77
C ASN A 5 -8.77 4.11 -11.17
N LEU A 6 -9.37 3.65 -12.27
CA LEU A 6 -9.34 2.25 -12.65
C LEU A 6 -7.92 1.76 -12.99
N PRO A 7 -7.10 2.48 -13.79
CA PRO A 7 -5.76 2.00 -14.13
C PRO A 7 -4.89 1.80 -12.88
N THR A 8 -4.87 2.78 -11.98
CA THR A 8 -4.03 2.71 -10.79
C THR A 8 -4.51 1.68 -9.78
N ARG A 9 -5.83 1.50 -9.64
CA ARG A 9 -6.41 0.44 -8.78
C ARG A 9 -6.17 -0.96 -9.32
N LEU A 10 -6.28 -1.15 -10.65
CA LEU A 10 -6.04 -2.46 -11.26
C LEU A 10 -4.57 -2.85 -11.19
N THR A 11 -3.65 -1.95 -11.52
CA THR A 11 -2.21 -2.27 -11.53
C THR A 11 -1.68 -2.52 -10.12
N SER A 12 -1.94 -1.61 -9.18
CA SER A 12 -1.51 -1.80 -7.78
C SER A 12 -2.26 -2.95 -7.13
N GLY A 13 -3.57 -3.03 -7.29
CA GLY A 13 -4.40 -4.07 -6.67
C GLY A 13 -4.05 -5.47 -7.18
N GLY A 14 -3.92 -5.64 -8.50
CA GLY A 14 -3.57 -6.92 -9.11
C GLY A 14 -2.18 -7.39 -8.72
N PHE A 15 -1.19 -6.51 -8.75
CA PHE A 15 0.18 -6.86 -8.38
C PHE A 15 0.30 -7.23 -6.89
N ILE A 16 -0.26 -6.42 -5.99
CA ILE A 16 -0.22 -6.67 -4.54
C ILE A 16 -1.00 -7.96 -4.21
N PHE A 17 -2.17 -8.17 -4.80
CA PHE A 17 -2.96 -9.37 -4.57
C PHE A 17 -2.22 -10.64 -5.00
N ASN A 18 -1.65 -10.64 -6.21
CA ASN A 18 -0.84 -11.74 -6.72
C ASN A 18 0.37 -12.01 -5.82
N SER A 19 1.06 -10.96 -5.40
CA SER A 19 2.22 -11.10 -4.51
C SER A 19 1.85 -11.70 -3.14
N GLY A 20 0.66 -11.41 -2.64
CA GLY A 20 0.11 -12.03 -1.43
C GLY A 20 -0.23 -13.51 -1.62
N LEU A 21 -0.79 -13.89 -2.77
CA LEU A 21 -1.03 -15.30 -3.11
C LEU A 21 0.27 -16.09 -3.18
N GLU A 22 1.30 -15.56 -3.86
CA GLU A 22 2.61 -16.19 -3.96
C GLU A 22 3.26 -16.37 -2.57
N LYS A 23 3.12 -15.38 -1.68
CA LYS A 23 3.64 -15.48 -0.30
C LYS A 23 2.81 -16.38 0.60
N TRP A 24 1.53 -16.57 0.30
CA TRP A 24 0.68 -17.46 1.08
C TRP A 24 1.23 -18.88 1.06
N ASP A 25 1.71 -19.35 -0.08
CA ASP A 25 2.29 -20.69 -0.22
C ASP A 25 3.82 -20.73 0.00
N GLY A 26 4.39 -19.63 0.51
CA GLY A 26 5.83 -19.49 0.71
C GLY A 26 6.41 -20.40 1.80
N GLY A 27 7.62 -20.90 1.53
CA GLY A 27 8.35 -21.81 2.42
C GLY A 27 9.09 -21.12 3.58
N PRO A 28 9.72 -21.90 4.48
CA PRO A 28 10.44 -21.39 5.65
C PRO A 28 11.56 -20.39 5.32
N GLU A 29 12.34 -20.65 4.27
CA GLU A 29 13.44 -19.78 3.85
C GLU A 29 12.94 -18.39 3.42
N GLN A 30 11.86 -18.35 2.65
CA GLN A 30 11.21 -17.08 2.27
C GLN A 30 10.66 -16.35 3.50
N ALA A 31 10.09 -17.10 4.44
CA ALA A 31 9.57 -16.54 5.68
C ALA A 31 10.70 -15.89 6.51
N GLU A 32 11.83 -16.57 6.67
CA GLU A 32 13.02 -16.06 7.36
C GLU A 32 13.60 -14.83 6.67
N ALA A 33 13.75 -14.87 5.34
CA ALA A 33 14.29 -13.75 4.58
C ALA A 33 13.43 -12.48 4.71
N LEU A 34 12.10 -12.61 4.50
CA LEU A 34 11.18 -11.47 4.58
C LEU A 34 10.99 -10.97 6.02
N HIS A 35 10.92 -11.89 7.00
CA HIS A 35 10.86 -11.52 8.41
C HIS A 35 12.13 -10.83 8.86
N GLY A 36 13.31 -11.35 8.53
CA GLY A 36 14.60 -10.75 8.91
C GLY A 36 14.75 -9.34 8.35
N MET A 37 14.35 -9.13 7.08
CA MET A 37 14.31 -7.80 6.48
C MET A 37 13.38 -6.87 7.26
N ALA A 38 12.15 -7.30 7.57
CA ALA A 38 11.18 -6.47 8.28
C ALA A 38 11.57 -6.20 9.74
N ALA A 39 12.04 -7.22 10.47
CA ALA A 39 12.40 -7.15 11.88
C ALA A 39 13.59 -6.23 12.14
N SER A 40 14.48 -6.06 11.16
CA SER A 40 15.57 -5.08 11.22
C SER A 40 15.05 -3.63 11.36
N SER A 41 13.89 -3.33 10.79
CA SER A 41 13.25 -2.00 10.81
C SER A 41 12.15 -1.86 11.87
N PHE A 42 11.56 -2.98 12.28
CA PHE A 42 10.47 -3.04 13.24
C PHE A 42 10.82 -4.04 14.34
N PRO A 43 11.53 -3.60 15.41
CA PRO A 43 11.99 -4.51 16.47
C PRO A 43 10.87 -5.31 17.14
N ALA A 44 9.63 -4.80 17.13
CA ALA A 44 8.45 -5.50 17.61
C ALA A 44 8.18 -6.84 16.87
N LEU A 45 8.60 -6.97 15.61
CA LEU A 45 8.41 -8.19 14.82
C LEU A 45 9.30 -9.35 15.29
N ASN A 46 10.36 -9.09 16.07
CA ASN A 46 11.18 -10.16 16.67
C ASN A 46 10.38 -11.05 17.64
N LYS A 47 9.20 -10.60 18.10
CA LYS A 47 8.30 -11.39 18.95
C LYS A 47 7.36 -12.30 18.16
N VAL A 48 7.37 -12.20 16.82
CA VAL A 48 6.53 -12.98 15.91
C VAL A 48 7.43 -13.96 15.17
N SER A 49 7.00 -15.22 15.04
CA SER A 49 7.77 -16.21 14.27
C SER A 49 7.75 -15.86 12.77
N PRO A 50 8.82 -16.18 12.01
CA PRO A 50 8.86 -15.90 10.58
C PRO A 50 7.68 -16.47 9.78
N PRO A 51 7.22 -17.72 10.00
CA PRO A 51 6.07 -18.27 9.26
C PRO A 51 4.76 -17.53 9.56
N THR A 52 4.54 -17.13 10.82
CA THR A 52 3.36 -16.35 11.20
C THR A 52 3.41 -14.96 10.58
N PHE A 53 4.58 -14.32 10.56
CA PHE A 53 4.77 -13.05 9.88
C PHE A 53 4.50 -13.16 8.38
N LEU A 54 5.02 -14.19 7.70
CA LEU A 54 4.81 -14.38 6.27
C LEU A 54 3.33 -14.53 5.93
N LYS A 55 2.59 -15.34 6.70
CA LYS A 55 1.14 -15.51 6.51
C LYS A 55 0.37 -14.21 6.79
N ALA A 56 0.75 -13.45 7.82
CA ALA A 56 0.12 -12.16 8.12
C ALA A 56 0.40 -11.12 7.01
N LEU A 57 1.63 -11.08 6.49
CA LEU A 57 2.01 -10.21 5.38
C LEU A 57 1.22 -10.58 4.11
N ALA A 58 1.17 -11.87 3.76
CA ALA A 58 0.40 -12.38 2.63
C ALA A 58 -1.09 -12.00 2.75
N ALA A 59 -1.70 -12.19 3.93
CA ALA A 59 -3.07 -11.80 4.18
C ALA A 59 -3.29 -10.28 4.03
N ALA A 60 -2.36 -9.46 4.52
CA ALA A 60 -2.43 -8.00 4.40
C ALA A 60 -2.32 -7.54 2.93
N GLU A 61 -1.45 -8.17 2.14
CA GLU A 61 -1.31 -7.93 0.70
C GLU A 61 -2.59 -8.33 -0.04
N MET A 62 -3.10 -9.54 0.19
CA MET A 62 -4.36 -9.99 -0.41
C MET A 62 -5.53 -9.09 -0.03
N ALA A 63 -5.65 -8.68 1.23
CA ALA A 63 -6.71 -7.77 1.67
C ALA A 63 -6.60 -6.39 0.99
N THR A 64 -5.39 -5.82 0.92
CA THR A 64 -5.14 -4.53 0.26
C THR A 64 -5.44 -4.62 -1.23
N GLY A 65 -4.97 -5.67 -1.89
CA GLY A 65 -5.23 -5.94 -3.29
C GLY A 65 -6.72 -6.12 -3.59
N ALA A 66 -7.44 -6.88 -2.77
CA ALA A 66 -8.87 -7.07 -2.90
C ALA A 66 -9.65 -5.76 -2.73
N LEU A 67 -9.29 -4.92 -1.75
CA LEU A 67 -9.89 -3.60 -1.56
C LEU A 67 -9.68 -2.70 -2.79
N LEU A 68 -8.51 -2.77 -3.43
CA LEU A 68 -8.22 -2.02 -4.64
C LEU A 68 -9.00 -2.55 -5.84
N LEU A 69 -9.13 -3.87 -6.01
CA LEU A 69 -9.82 -4.47 -7.14
C LEU A 69 -11.35 -4.42 -7.04
N ALA A 70 -11.91 -4.45 -5.83
CA ALA A 70 -13.35 -4.53 -5.64
C ALA A 70 -14.09 -3.24 -6.07
N PRO A 71 -15.04 -3.32 -7.04
CA PRO A 71 -15.72 -2.14 -7.58
C PRO A 71 -16.62 -1.44 -6.56
N ILE A 72 -17.12 -2.19 -5.58
CA ILE A 72 -17.99 -1.70 -4.50
C ILE A 72 -17.23 -0.88 -3.44
N VAL A 73 -15.89 -0.94 -3.44
CA VAL A 73 -15.06 -0.22 -2.47
C VAL A 73 -14.84 1.22 -2.94
N SER A 74 -15.21 2.19 -2.10
CA SER A 74 -14.98 3.62 -2.35
C SER A 74 -13.50 3.94 -2.59
N PRO A 75 -13.16 4.94 -3.41
CA PRO A 75 -11.76 5.39 -3.59
C PRO A 75 -11.05 5.72 -2.28
N VAL A 76 -11.74 6.33 -1.30
CA VAL A 76 -11.16 6.68 -0.01
C VAL A 76 -10.70 5.45 0.76
N LYS A 77 -11.55 4.42 0.91
CA LYS A 77 -11.19 3.17 1.61
C LYS A 77 -10.05 2.43 0.91
N ALA A 78 -10.12 2.31 -0.42
CA ALA A 78 -9.07 1.65 -1.20
C ALA A 78 -7.73 2.42 -1.12
N GLY A 79 -7.80 3.75 -1.22
CA GLY A 79 -6.65 4.64 -1.08
C GLY A 79 -6.03 4.56 0.31
N ALA A 80 -6.84 4.60 1.37
CA ALA A 80 -6.36 4.51 2.75
C ALA A 80 -5.63 3.19 3.03
N ALA A 81 -6.16 2.05 2.54
CA ALA A 81 -5.49 0.76 2.66
C ALA A 81 -4.13 0.76 1.95
N LEU A 82 -4.08 1.24 0.70
CA LEU A 82 -2.84 1.33 -0.07
C LEU A 82 -1.82 2.29 0.57
N THR A 83 -2.28 3.44 1.07
CA THR A 83 -1.45 4.42 1.79
C THR A 83 -0.87 3.82 3.06
N ALA A 84 -1.67 3.13 3.87
CA ALA A 84 -1.18 2.49 5.09
C ALA A 84 -0.16 1.39 4.79
N PHE A 85 -0.43 0.54 3.80
CA PHE A 85 0.47 -0.52 3.37
C PHE A 85 1.82 0.03 2.88
N SER A 86 1.77 0.97 1.93
CA SER A 86 2.99 1.60 1.38
C SER A 86 3.73 2.46 2.40
N ALA A 87 3.05 3.10 3.35
CA ALA A 87 3.70 3.80 4.46
C ALA A 87 4.53 2.86 5.34
N GLY A 88 4.08 1.62 5.55
CA GLY A 88 4.85 0.59 6.22
C GLY A 88 6.17 0.28 5.49
N LEU A 89 6.11 0.10 4.17
CA LEU A 89 7.29 -0.15 3.34
C LEU A 89 8.24 1.05 3.32
N LEU A 90 7.72 2.27 3.19
CA LEU A 90 8.52 3.50 3.25
C LEU A 90 9.13 3.73 4.64
N THR A 91 8.45 3.31 5.71
CA THR A 91 9.01 3.35 7.06
C THR A 91 10.18 2.38 7.20
N MET A 92 10.06 1.17 6.63
CA MET A 92 11.16 0.19 6.56
C MET A 92 12.37 0.78 5.81
N TYR A 93 12.11 1.37 4.64
CA TYR A 93 13.12 2.06 3.84
C TYR A 93 13.83 3.19 4.61
N ALA A 94 13.07 4.04 5.30
CA ALA A 94 13.63 5.13 6.08
C ALA A 94 14.48 4.62 7.25
N ARG A 95 14.06 3.53 7.90
CA ARG A 95 14.72 2.94 9.07
C ARG A 95 15.91 2.04 8.75
N THR A 96 16.11 1.66 7.48
CA THR A 96 17.23 0.82 7.05
C THR A 96 18.32 1.68 6.39
N PRO A 97 19.41 2.06 7.08
CA PRO A 97 20.41 2.98 6.52
C PRO A 97 21.09 2.43 5.26
N ALA A 98 21.29 1.11 5.18
CA ALA A 98 21.89 0.45 4.02
C ALA A 98 21.09 0.63 2.72
N MET A 99 19.78 0.91 2.80
CA MET A 99 18.91 1.15 1.64
C MET A 99 19.05 2.57 1.08
N ARG A 100 19.82 3.46 1.71
CA ARG A 100 19.98 4.86 1.31
C ARG A 100 21.44 5.17 1.03
N LYS A 101 21.68 6.08 0.09
CA LYS A 101 23.02 6.62 -0.12
C LYS A 101 23.47 7.38 1.14
N PRO A 102 24.77 7.36 1.50
CA PRO A 102 25.28 8.07 2.67
C PRO A 102 24.83 9.55 2.66
N GLY A 103 24.23 10.02 3.76
CA GLY A 103 23.74 11.40 3.90
C GLY A 103 22.56 11.77 3.00
N SER A 104 21.87 10.81 2.36
CA SER A 104 20.79 11.08 1.41
C SER A 104 19.49 10.35 1.77
N ILE A 105 18.38 10.86 1.21
CA ILE A 105 17.09 10.17 1.17
C ILE A 105 16.94 9.29 -0.07
N PHE A 106 17.86 9.37 -1.03
CA PHE A 106 17.80 8.60 -2.27
C PHE A 106 18.32 7.17 -2.08
N PRO A 107 17.78 6.20 -2.84
CA PRO A 107 18.12 4.79 -2.64
C PRO A 107 19.55 4.47 -3.03
N SER A 108 20.18 3.59 -2.25
CA SER A 108 21.31 2.76 -2.70
C SER A 108 20.80 1.70 -3.70
N PRO A 109 21.67 0.97 -4.43
CA PRO A 109 21.24 -0.12 -5.31
C PRO A 109 20.30 -1.13 -4.61
N ASP A 110 20.62 -1.50 -3.37
CA ASP A 110 19.82 -2.44 -2.57
C ASP A 110 18.46 -1.87 -2.15
N GLY A 111 18.38 -0.54 -1.98
CA GLY A 111 17.15 0.14 -1.59
C GLY A 111 16.17 0.43 -2.75
N ILE A 112 16.57 0.22 -4.01
CA ILE A 112 15.73 0.57 -5.17
C ILE A 112 14.41 -0.20 -5.16
N GLY A 113 14.42 -1.47 -4.75
CA GLY A 113 13.22 -2.31 -4.71
C GLY A 113 12.13 -1.71 -3.82
N VAL A 114 12.50 -1.28 -2.62
CA VAL A 114 11.56 -0.72 -1.61
C VAL A 114 11.27 0.75 -1.89
N ALA A 115 12.25 1.53 -2.35
CA ALA A 115 12.06 2.96 -2.59
C ALA A 115 10.99 3.26 -3.64
N LYS A 116 10.79 2.36 -4.62
CA LYS A 116 9.77 2.50 -5.66
C LYS A 116 8.33 2.47 -5.11
N ASP A 117 8.12 1.95 -3.90
CA ASP A 117 6.81 1.93 -3.24
C ASP A 117 6.30 3.34 -2.90
N VAL A 118 7.14 4.37 -3.04
CA VAL A 118 6.72 5.78 -2.99
C VAL A 118 5.65 6.11 -4.02
N TRP A 119 5.64 5.43 -5.17
CA TRP A 119 4.59 5.59 -6.18
C TRP A 119 3.25 5.05 -5.69
N MET A 120 3.27 3.90 -5.00
CA MET A 120 2.07 3.33 -4.37
C MET A 120 1.52 4.25 -3.29
N PHE A 121 2.39 4.86 -2.49
CA PHE A 121 1.99 5.85 -1.49
C PHE A 121 1.34 7.09 -2.12
N GLY A 122 1.91 7.60 -3.22
CA GLY A 122 1.34 8.69 -3.99
C GLY A 122 -0.02 8.34 -4.59
N ILE A 123 -0.17 7.14 -5.17
CA ILE A 123 -1.44 6.63 -5.70
C ILE A 123 -2.50 6.54 -4.59
N GLY A 124 -2.16 5.92 -3.45
CA GLY A 124 -3.08 5.75 -2.32
C GLY A 124 -3.58 7.10 -1.80
N THR A 125 -2.66 8.03 -1.57
CA THR A 125 -2.99 9.38 -1.09
C THR A 125 -3.81 10.16 -2.11
N GLY A 126 -3.50 10.03 -3.40
CA GLY A 126 -4.28 10.60 -4.50
C GLY A 126 -5.71 10.05 -4.56
N LEU A 127 -5.92 8.77 -4.30
CA LEU A 127 -7.25 8.16 -4.21
C LEU A 127 -8.06 8.69 -3.02
N VAL A 128 -7.42 8.89 -1.86
CA VAL A 128 -8.07 9.49 -0.68
C VAL A 128 -8.48 10.92 -0.97
N LEU A 129 -7.54 11.77 -1.39
CA LEU A 129 -7.80 13.19 -1.65
C LEU A 129 -8.81 13.38 -2.79
N GLY A 130 -8.67 12.60 -3.87
CA GLY A 130 -9.62 12.59 -4.97
C GLY A 130 -11.03 12.19 -4.52
N GLY A 131 -11.16 11.13 -3.71
CA GLY A 131 -12.46 10.72 -3.18
C GLY A 131 -13.12 11.80 -2.31
N LEU A 132 -12.37 12.39 -1.37
CA LEU A 132 -12.89 13.42 -0.48
C LEU A 132 -13.31 14.70 -1.23
N THR A 133 -12.51 15.14 -2.21
CA THR A 133 -12.83 16.33 -3.01
C THR A 133 -14.04 16.12 -3.93
N ASP A 134 -14.22 14.89 -4.40
CA ASP A 134 -15.35 14.51 -5.24
C ASP A 134 -16.67 14.51 -4.46
N ASP A 135 -16.67 13.98 -3.24
CA ASP A 135 -17.83 13.97 -2.35
C ASP A 135 -18.29 15.41 -2.05
N VAL A 136 -17.36 16.31 -1.71
CA VAL A 136 -17.66 17.74 -1.46
C VAL A 136 -18.25 18.40 -2.72
N ARG A 137 -17.68 18.11 -3.89
CA ARG A 137 -18.16 18.68 -5.17
C ARG A 137 -19.59 18.22 -5.48
N ASP A 138 -19.92 16.96 -5.23
CA ASP A 138 -21.23 16.41 -5.54
C ASP A 138 -22.30 16.92 -4.56
N VAL A 139 -21.96 17.11 -3.28
CA VAL A 139 -22.82 17.82 -2.30
C VAL A 139 -23.11 19.26 -2.75
N ALA A 140 -22.09 20.01 -3.16
CA ALA A 140 -22.26 21.40 -3.61
C ALA A 140 -23.16 21.51 -4.86
N LYS A 141 -23.02 20.59 -5.81
CA LYS A 141 -23.90 20.52 -6.99
C LYS A 141 -25.35 20.20 -6.62
N GLY A 142 -25.56 19.28 -5.67
CA GLY A 142 -26.88 18.94 -5.15
C GLY A 142 -27.56 20.16 -4.54
N ALA A 143 -26.86 20.89 -3.67
CA ALA A 143 -27.37 22.12 -3.06
C ALA A 143 -27.73 23.18 -4.10
N LYS A 144 -26.88 23.41 -5.10
CA LYS A 144 -27.16 24.37 -6.18
C LYS A 144 -28.42 24.01 -6.97
N LYS A 145 -28.63 22.72 -7.26
CA LYS A 145 -29.81 22.25 -8.01
C LYS A 145 -31.11 22.48 -7.23
N VAL A 146 -31.09 22.32 -5.91
CA VAL A 146 -32.25 22.60 -5.04
C VAL A 146 -32.55 24.09 -4.98
N VAL A 147 -31.54 24.96 -4.93
CA VAL A 147 -31.74 26.42 -4.90
C VAL A 147 -32.29 26.97 -6.22
N THR A 148 -31.98 26.31 -7.34
CA THR A 148 -32.43 26.74 -8.68
C THR A 148 -33.73 26.07 -9.15
N ALA A 149 -34.31 25.17 -8.36
CA ALA A 149 -35.58 24.49 -8.64
C ALA A 149 -36.73 25.19 -7.92
#